data_AF-A0A820QQ22-F1
#
_entry.id   AF-A0A820QQ22-F1
#
_cell.length_a   1.000
_cell.length_b   1.000
_cell.length_c   1.000
_cell.angle_alpha   90.00
_cell.angle_beta   90.00
_cell.angle_gamma   90.00
#
_symmetry.space_group_name_H-M   'P 1'
#
loop_
_entity.id
_entity.type
_entity.pdbx_description
1 polymer ?
#
loop_
_entity_poly.entity_id
_entity_poly.type
_entity_poly.pdbx_seq_one_letter_code
_entity_poly.pdbx_strand_id
1 'polypeptide(L)'
;FEKWTDDQRRVVLDDLMGQSRPRQLTYTRNLLTKRFPAHHNDFTRLFPRVLCLYIFSYLDPRSLCRCAQVCWYWKFLTESDQIWMPKCLRFGWTPKYSPSSFESNVWKRVYTFNIQALQT
;
A
#
# COMPACT_ATOMS: atom_id res chain seq x y z
N PHE A 1 19.88 27.26 18.63
CA PHE A 1 19.60 25.97 17.96
C PHE A 1 20.84 25.39 17.26
N GLU A 2 21.53 26.11 16.37
CA GLU A 2 22.68 25.56 15.61
C GLU A 2 23.85 25.08 16.47
N LYS A 3 24.14 25.75 17.58
CA LYS A 3 25.22 25.36 18.52
C LYS A 3 24.86 24.21 19.47
N TRP A 4 23.62 23.73 19.46
CA TRP A 4 23.15 22.69 20.37
C TRP A 4 23.35 21.29 19.78
N THR A 5 23.59 20.30 20.65
CA THR A 5 23.59 18.89 20.26
C THR A 5 22.18 18.40 19.93
N ASP A 6 22.07 17.25 19.26
CA ASP A 6 20.76 16.68 18.92
C ASP A 6 19.93 16.36 20.17
N ASP A 7 20.57 15.79 21.20
CA ASP A 7 19.91 15.50 22.47
C ASP A 7 19.37 16.76 23.16
N GLN A 8 20.16 17.85 23.17
CA GLN A 8 19.71 19.14 23.72
C GLN A 8 18.50 19.69 22.95
N ARG A 9 18.49 19.54 21.63
CA ARG A 9 17.34 19.96 20.80
C ARG A 9 16.11 19.09 21.09
N ARG A 10 16.26 17.78 21.28
CA ARG A 10 15.16 16.86 21.62
C ARG A 10 14.55 17.18 22.98
N VAL A 11 15.37 17.39 24.00
CA VAL A 11 14.90 17.73 25.36
C VAL A 11 14.05 19.00 25.33
N VAL A 12 14.51 20.05 24.66
CA VAL A 12 13.74 21.30 24.58
C VAL A 12 12.43 21.14 23.80
N LEU A 13 12.41 20.32 22.75
CA LEU A 13 11.17 20.01 22.04
C LEU A 13 10.18 19.27 22.94
N ASP A 14 10.66 18.30 23.72
CA ASP A 14 9.84 17.52 24.64
C ASP A 14 9.25 18.39 25.77
N ASP A 15 10.09 19.21 26.42
CA ASP A 15 9.65 20.16 27.45
C ASP A 15 8.61 21.15 26.91
N LEU A 16 8.82 21.67 25.69
CA LEU A 16 7.93 22.64 25.07
C LEU A 16 6.59 21.99 24.69
N MET A 17 6.58 20.72 24.27
CA MET A 17 5.35 19.95 24.07
C MET A 17 4.65 19.67 25.40
N GLY A 18 5.38 19.27 26.45
CA GLY A 18 4.84 18.97 27.77
C GLY A 18 4.16 20.16 28.45
N GLN A 19 4.62 21.37 28.16
CA GLN A 19 4.05 22.62 28.71
C GLN A 19 2.99 23.26 27.79
N SER A 20 2.76 22.72 26.60
CA SER A 20 1.84 23.29 25.61
C SER A 20 0.37 22.98 25.90
N ARG A 21 -0.51 23.95 25.63
CA ARG A 21 -1.97 23.75 25.70
C ARG A 21 -2.45 22.83 24.57
N PRO A 22 -3.62 22.18 24.70
CA PRO A 22 -4.16 21.31 23.64
C PRO A 22 -4.27 21.96 22.26
N ARG A 23 -4.61 23.26 22.20
CA ARG A 23 -4.66 24.02 20.95
C ARG A 23 -3.27 24.21 20.32
N GLN A 24 -2.24 24.43 21.13
CA GLN A 24 -0.86 24.56 20.67
C GLN A 24 -0.32 23.22 20.18
N LEU A 25 -0.59 22.12 20.89
CA LEU A 25 -0.25 20.77 20.45
C LEU A 25 -0.92 20.42 19.12
N THR A 26 -2.20 20.79 18.95
CA THR A 26 -2.92 20.60 17.68
C THR A 26 -2.28 21.39 16.54
N TYR A 27 -1.92 22.66 16.80
CA TYR A 27 -1.19 23.47 15.82
C TYR A 27 0.17 22.86 15.45
N THR A 28 0.96 22.43 16.43
CA THR A 28 2.26 21.78 16.22
C THR A 28 2.12 20.50 15.41
N ARG A 29 1.13 19.64 15.71
CA ARG A 29 0.79 18.46 14.89
C ARG A 29 0.54 18.87 13.44
N ASN A 30 -0.31 19.87 13.20
CA ASN A 30 -0.63 20.32 11.84
C ASN A 30 0.59 20.87 11.11
N LEU A 31 1.47 21.59 11.80
CA LEU A 31 2.72 22.11 11.25
C LEU A 31 3.67 20.96 10.87
N LEU A 32 3.81 19.95 11.75
CA LEU A 32 4.61 18.76 11.50
C LEU A 32 4.06 17.95 10.33
N THR A 33 2.73 17.75 10.23
CA THR A 33 2.09 17.05 9.11
C THR A 33 2.27 17.76 7.76
N LYS A 34 2.47 19.09 7.75
CA LYS A 34 2.82 19.83 6.52
C LYS A 34 4.28 19.67 6.14
N ARG A 35 5.19 19.55 7.12
CA ARG A 35 6.64 19.42 6.92
C ARG A 35 7.06 18.00 6.60
N PHE A 36 6.44 17.05 7.28
CA PHE A 36 6.54 15.63 7.06
C PHE A 36 5.17 15.26 6.52
N PRO A 37 5.00 15.02 5.20
CA PRO A 37 3.74 14.46 4.72
C PRO A 37 3.48 13.26 5.60
N ALA A 38 2.37 13.29 6.35
CA ALA A 38 2.07 12.25 7.33
C ALA A 38 2.38 10.94 6.64
N HIS A 39 3.34 10.17 7.19
CA HIS A 39 3.60 8.83 6.71
C HIS A 39 2.25 8.15 6.81
N HIS A 40 1.52 8.07 5.68
CA HIS A 40 0.29 7.32 5.61
C HIS A 40 0.78 5.93 5.91
N ASN A 41 0.54 5.50 7.17
CA ASN A 41 1.05 4.24 7.63
C ASN A 41 0.62 3.21 6.60
N ASP A 42 1.61 2.57 5.99
CA ASP A 42 1.36 1.59 4.96
C ASP A 42 0.54 0.48 5.62
N PHE A 43 -0.78 0.49 5.39
CA PHE A 43 -1.71 -0.42 6.07
C PHE A 43 -1.32 -1.87 5.79
N THR A 44 -0.63 -2.14 4.67
CA THR A 44 -0.15 -3.47 4.33
C THR A 44 0.91 -3.98 5.30
N ARG A 45 1.60 -3.09 6.02
CA ARG A 45 2.56 -3.41 7.09
C ARG A 45 1.93 -3.59 8.45
N LEU A 46 0.70 -3.10 8.63
CA LEU A 46 -0.01 -3.14 9.91
C LEU A 46 -1.02 -4.29 9.97
N PHE A 47 -1.66 -4.62 8.85
CA PHE A 47 -2.72 -5.61 8.79
C PHE A 47 -2.20 -7.01 8.38
N PRO A 48 -2.83 -8.09 8.87
CA PRO A 48 -2.61 -9.42 8.33
C PRO A 48 -2.86 -9.48 6.81
N ARG A 49 -2.04 -10.26 6.09
CA ARG A 49 -2.08 -10.39 4.61
C ARG A 49 -3.49 -10.61 4.06
N VAL A 50 -4.32 -11.41 4.73
CA VAL A 50 -5.70 -11.71 4.30
C VAL A 50 -6.54 -10.44 4.19
N LEU A 51 -6.44 -9.52 5.16
CA LEU A 51 -7.19 -8.26 5.13
C LEU A 51 -6.68 -7.33 4.02
N CYS A 52 -5.36 -7.30 3.80
CA CYS A 52 -4.78 -6.52 2.72
C CYS A 52 -5.28 -6.99 1.35
N LEU A 53 -5.31 -8.30 1.13
CA LEU A 53 -5.84 -8.89 -0.10
C LEU A 53 -7.34 -8.67 -0.26
N TYR A 54 -8.09 -8.75 0.83
CA TYR A 54 -9.52 -8.43 0.82
C TYR A 54 -9.77 -6.98 0.36
N ILE A 55 -9.04 -6.02 0.93
CA ILE A 55 -9.10 -4.60 0.50
C ILE A 55 -8.73 -4.47 -0.98
N PHE A 56 -7.60 -5.04 -1.41
CA PHE A 56 -7.18 -4.96 -2.82
C PHE A 56 -8.14 -5.66 -3.78
N SER A 57 -8.89 -6.67 -3.33
CA SER A 57 -9.85 -7.40 -4.19
C SER A 57 -10.95 -6.49 -4.77
N TYR A 58 -11.30 -5.41 -4.06
CA TYR A 58 -12.29 -4.41 -4.49
C TYR A 58 -11.79 -3.48 -5.59
N LEU A 59 -10.48 -3.37 -5.80
CA LEU A 59 -9.92 -2.47 -6.79
C LEU A 59 -10.08 -3.02 -8.22
N ASP A 60 -10.30 -2.11 -9.15
CA ASP A 60 -10.25 -2.43 -10.58
C ASP A 60 -8.80 -2.74 -11.04
N PRO A 61 -8.62 -3.44 -12.18
CA PRO A 61 -7.29 -3.80 -12.68
C PRO A 61 -6.33 -2.62 -12.86
N ARG A 62 -6.81 -1.44 -13.29
CA ARG A 62 -5.94 -0.26 -13.48
C ARG A 62 -5.49 0.29 -12.13
N SER A 63 -6.40 0.35 -11.16
CA SER A 63 -6.10 0.73 -9.78
C SER A 63 -5.09 -0.22 -9.15
N LEU A 64 -5.24 -1.53 -9.34
CA LEU A 64 -4.24 -2.52 -8.90
C LEU A 64 -2.86 -2.30 -9.53
N CYS A 65 -2.80 -1.97 -10.83
CA CYS A 65 -1.54 -1.63 -11.49
C CYS A 65 -0.88 -0.37 -10.94
N ARG A 66 -1.66 0.63 -10.48
CA ARG A 66 -1.11 1.80 -9.78
C ARG A 66 -0.61 1.42 -8.39
N CYS A 67 -1.37 0.61 -7.65
CA CYS A 67 -0.96 0.10 -6.33
C CYS A 67 0.35 -0.69 -6.41
N ALA A 68 0.54 -1.51 -7.45
CA ALA A 68 1.79 -2.25 -7.67
C ALA A 68 3.04 -1.37 -7.82
N GLN A 69 2.89 -0.07 -8.09
CA GLN A 69 4.00 0.88 -8.25
C GLN A 69 4.41 1.58 -6.94
N VAL A 70 3.69 1.34 -5.83
CA VAL A 70 3.98 1.98 -4.54
C VAL A 70 5.26 1.43 -3.92
N CYS A 71 5.36 0.11 -3.78
CA CYS A 71 6.57 -0.57 -3.31
C CYS A 71 6.55 -2.06 -3.68
N TRP A 72 7.68 -2.75 -3.47
CA TRP A 72 7.81 -4.18 -3.78
C TRP A 72 6.78 -5.06 -3.06
N TYR A 73 6.42 -4.71 -1.81
CA TYR A 73 5.45 -5.47 -1.04
C TYR A 73 4.01 -5.26 -1.55
N TRP A 74 3.66 -4.02 -1.93
CA TRP A 74 2.38 -3.74 -2.61
C TRP A 74 2.29 -4.48 -3.93
N LYS A 75 3.38 -4.52 -4.72
CA LYS A 75 3.44 -5.31 -5.95
C LYS A 75 3.16 -6.78 -5.67
N PHE A 76 3.85 -7.38 -4.70
CA PHE A 76 3.62 -8.77 -4.31
C PHE A 76 2.17 -9.07 -3.91
N LEU A 77 1.52 -8.19 -3.15
CA LEU A 77 0.12 -8.38 -2.74
C LEU A 77 -0.85 -8.21 -3.92
N THR A 78 -0.71 -7.13 -4.68
CA THR A 78 -1.64 -6.75 -5.76
C THR A 78 -1.53 -7.63 -6.99
N GLU A 79 -0.40 -8.30 -7.21
CA GLU A 79 -0.21 -9.27 -8.30
C GLU A 79 -0.64 -10.70 -7.93
N SER A 80 -1.01 -10.95 -6.67
CA SER A 80 -1.37 -12.28 -6.18
C SER A 80 -2.54 -12.91 -6.94
N ASP A 81 -2.41 -14.21 -7.22
CA ASP A 81 -3.44 -15.01 -7.87
C ASP A 81 -4.78 -15.03 -7.11
N GLN A 82 -4.76 -14.83 -5.79
CA GLN A 82 -5.97 -14.70 -4.98
C GLN A 82 -6.82 -13.48 -5.38
N ILE A 83 -6.23 -12.45 -5.98
CA ILE A 83 -6.92 -11.26 -6.50
C ILE A 83 -7.33 -11.47 -7.96
N TRP A 84 -6.44 -12.02 -8.79
CA TRP A 84 -6.66 -12.10 -10.23
C TRP A 84 -7.53 -13.28 -10.65
N MET A 85 -7.50 -14.40 -9.91
CA MET A 85 -8.33 -15.57 -10.21
C MET A 85 -9.83 -15.23 -10.24
N PRO A 86 -10.44 -14.63 -9.20
CA PRO A 86 -11.85 -14.28 -9.25
C PRO A 86 -12.19 -13.30 -10.40
N LYS A 87 -11.26 -12.41 -10.77
CA LYS A 87 -11.47 -11.44 -11.85
C LYS A 87 -11.48 -12.14 -13.23
N CYS A 88 -10.58 -13.09 -13.47
CA CYS A 88 -10.59 -13.91 -14.69
C CYS A 88 -11.83 -14.81 -14.76
N LEU A 89 -12.18 -15.48 -13.65
CA LEU A 89 -13.32 -16.40 -13.60
C LEU A 89 -14.66 -15.71 -13.90
N ARG A 90 -14.82 -14.41 -13.56
CA ARG A 90 -15.99 -13.61 -13.94
C ARG A 90 -16.21 -13.50 -15.46
N PHE A 91 -15.15 -13.63 -16.25
CA PHE A 91 -15.20 -13.63 -17.72
C PHE A 91 -15.12 -15.06 -18.30
N GLY A 92 -15.13 -16.10 -17.46
CA GLY A 92 -14.92 -17.48 -17.89
C GLY A 92 -13.50 -17.79 -18.34
N TRP A 93 -12.52 -16.92 -18.03
CA TRP A 93 -11.14 -17.13 -18.43
C TRP A 93 -10.43 -18.07 -17.46
N THR A 94 -9.80 -19.12 -17.99
CA THR A 94 -9.00 -20.07 -17.21
C THR A 94 -7.63 -20.27 -17.87
N PRO A 95 -6.59 -20.61 -17.09
CA PRO A 95 -5.32 -21.04 -17.65
C PRO A 95 -5.50 -22.29 -18.53
N LYS A 96 -4.68 -22.45 -19.57
CA LYS A 96 -4.70 -23.63 -20.47
C LYS A 96 -4.12 -24.91 -19.84
N TYR A 97 -3.53 -24.78 -18.66
CA TYR A 97 -2.89 -25.84 -17.91
C TYR A 97 -3.24 -25.69 -16.43
N SER A 98 -3.08 -26.75 -15.63
CA SER A 98 -3.26 -26.64 -14.18
C SER A 98 -2.02 -26.02 -13.55
N PRO A 99 -2.09 -24.82 -12.96
CA PRO A 99 -0.93 -24.20 -12.35
C PRO A 99 -0.46 -24.99 -11.13
N SER A 100 0.86 -25.05 -10.95
CA SER A 100 1.46 -25.57 -9.72
C SER A 100 1.21 -24.60 -8.56
N SER A 101 1.10 -25.11 -7.34
CA SER A 101 0.98 -24.29 -6.12
C SER A 101 2.17 -23.34 -5.88
N PHE A 102 3.30 -23.59 -6.55
CA PHE A 102 4.50 -22.75 -6.45
C PHE A 102 4.57 -21.66 -7.52
N GLU A 103 3.72 -21.72 -8.55
CA GLU A 103 3.65 -20.66 -9.54
C GLU A 103 2.90 -19.44 -8.98
N SER A 104 3.37 -18.25 -9.32
CA SER A 104 2.74 -16.99 -8.92
C SER A 104 2.46 -16.11 -10.13
N ASN A 105 1.43 -15.27 -10.00
CA ASN A 105 1.00 -14.30 -11.00
C ASN A 105 0.46 -14.94 -12.29
N VAL A 106 0.08 -16.21 -12.25
CA VAL A 106 -0.46 -16.95 -13.42
C VAL A 106 -1.76 -16.31 -13.89
N TRP A 107 -2.65 -15.98 -12.96
CA TRP A 107 -3.96 -15.41 -13.28
C TRP A 107 -3.86 -13.99 -13.79
N LYS A 108 -2.89 -13.21 -13.30
CA LYS A 108 -2.59 -11.87 -13.85
C LYS A 108 -2.19 -11.97 -15.32
N ARG A 109 -1.31 -12.93 -15.68
CA ARG A 109 -0.88 -13.16 -17.07
C ARG A 109 -2.04 -13.56 -17.97
N VAL A 110 -2.92 -14.45 -17.49
CA VAL A 110 -4.16 -14.83 -18.19
C VAL A 110 -5.04 -13.61 -18.44
N TYR A 111 -5.22 -12.75 -17.42
CA TYR A 111 -6.02 -11.53 -17.55
C TYR A 111 -5.44 -10.60 -18.62
N THR A 112 -4.14 -10.31 -18.57
CA THR A 112 -3.50 -9.40 -19.51
C THR A 112 -3.53 -9.93 -20.94
N PHE A 113 -3.33 -11.24 -21.12
CA PHE A 113 -3.39 -11.88 -22.43
C PHE A 113 -4.78 -11.75 -23.06
N ASN A 114 -5.85 -12.06 -22.31
CA ASN A 114 -7.21 -11.99 -22.83
C ASN A 114 -7.65 -10.54 -23.11
N ILE A 115 -7.27 -9.57 -22.27
CA ILE A 115 -7.57 -8.16 -22.54
C ILE A 115 -6.89 -7.67 -23.82
N GLN A 116 -5.64 -8.06 -24.06
CA GLN A 116 -4.94 -7.72 -25.30
C GLN A 116 -5.61 -8.34 -26.52
N ALA A 117 -6.04 -9.60 -26.43
CA ALA A 117 -6.74 -10.30 -27.51
C ALA A 117 -8.12 -9.68 -27.85
N LEU A 118 -8.77 -8.99 -26.90
CA LEU A 118 -10.04 -8.29 -27.13
C LEU A 118 -9.87 -6.89 -27.75
N GLN A 119 -8.64 -6.36 -27.80
CA GLN A 119 -8.35 -5.04 -28.38
C GLN A 119 -7.93 -5.11 -29.86
N THR A 120 -7.66 -6.32 -30.36
CA THR A 120 -7.43 -6.66 -31.76
C THR A 120 -8.70 -7.11 -32.45
#